data_AF-A0A6H1UDL1-F1
#
_entry.id   AF-A0A6H1UDL1-F1
#
_cell.length_a   1.000
_cell.length_b   1.000
_cell.length_c   1.000
_cell.angle_alpha   90.00
_cell.angle_beta   90.00
_cell.angle_gamma   90.00
#
_symmetry.space_group_name_H-M   'P 1'
#
loop_
_entity.id
_entity.type
_entity.pdbx_description
1 polymer ?
#
loop_
_entity_poly.entity_id
_entity_poly.type
_entity_poly.pdbx_seq_one_letter_code
_entity_poly.pdbx_strand_id
1 'polypeptide(L)'
;MMSMRFYYLDLDGIRFEGMISQDGPHIKRCGGGGMPIGEAELHYGDPIDPNWRLVGRHQALALAELNEQQLLELAAHFGLPLRTAPTESVSGGGFFTSPAFEGLRDWVKHHPTKAQRLVQKRAQRTNGWLEACQAANSLD
;
A
#
# COMPACT_ATOMS: atom_id res chain seq x y z
N MET A 1 22.31 -7.71 -0.68
CA MET A 1 21.10 -7.72 0.18
C MET A 1 19.90 -7.61 -0.74
N MET A 2 19.11 -8.67 -0.94
CA MET A 2 17.98 -8.62 -1.89
C MET A 2 16.78 -7.90 -1.27
N SER A 3 16.33 -6.85 -1.95
CA SER A 3 15.32 -5.90 -1.47
C SER A 3 13.97 -6.58 -1.15
N MET A 4 13.32 -6.11 -0.09
CA MET A 4 11.90 -6.42 0.20
C MET A 4 10.95 -5.47 -0.54
N ARG A 5 11.50 -4.51 -1.28
CA ARG A 5 10.74 -3.55 -2.08
C ARG A 5 10.23 -4.20 -3.35
N PHE A 6 8.94 -4.07 -3.59
CA PHE A 6 8.26 -4.49 -4.82
C PHE A 6 7.77 -3.29 -5.65
N TYR A 7 7.70 -2.09 -5.06
CA TYR A 7 7.24 -0.90 -5.75
C TYR A 7 7.93 0.37 -5.24
N TYR A 8 8.01 1.39 -6.08
CA TYR A 8 8.55 2.69 -5.74
C TYR A 8 7.80 3.78 -6.48
N LEU A 9 7.45 4.85 -5.77
CA LEU A 9 6.78 6.03 -6.30
C LEU A 9 7.49 7.28 -5.76
N ASP A 10 7.82 8.22 -6.64
CA ASP A 10 8.41 9.51 -6.30
C ASP A 10 7.45 10.61 -6.72
N LEU A 11 6.95 11.38 -5.76
CA LEU A 11 6.04 12.51 -5.96
C LEU A 11 6.81 13.79 -5.62
N ASP A 12 7.58 14.28 -6.58
CA ASP A 12 8.42 15.48 -6.47
C ASP A 12 9.36 15.50 -5.25
N GLY A 13 10.04 14.39 -4.99
CA GLY A 13 10.97 14.23 -3.87
C GLY A 13 10.34 13.60 -2.63
N ILE A 14 9.01 13.47 -2.58
CA ILE A 14 8.31 12.73 -1.53
C ILE A 14 8.11 11.29 -2.00
N ARG A 15 8.79 10.35 -1.33
CA ARG A 15 8.97 9.00 -1.83
C ARG A 15 8.18 7.97 -1.03
N PHE A 16 7.55 7.05 -1.74
CA PHE A 16 6.82 5.92 -1.18
C PHE A 16 7.33 4.60 -1.76
N GLU A 17 7.38 3.58 -0.91
CA GLU A 17 7.82 2.24 -1.25
C GLU A 17 6.71 1.22 -0.96
N GLY A 18 6.47 0.34 -1.92
CA GLY A 18 5.78 -0.92 -1.68
C GLY A 18 6.77 -1.92 -1.12
N MET A 19 6.56 -2.35 0.11
CA MET A 19 7.46 -3.24 0.85
C MET A 19 6.74 -4.52 1.28
N ILE A 20 7.39 -5.67 1.17
CA ILE A 20 6.88 -6.90 1.78
C ILE A 20 7.44 -7.02 3.20
N SER A 21 6.53 -7.11 4.16
CA SER A 21 6.79 -7.44 5.56
C SER A 21 6.32 -8.86 5.87
N GLN A 22 6.52 -9.31 7.11
CA GLN A 22 6.12 -10.65 7.58
C GLN A 22 4.59 -10.87 7.57
N ASP A 23 3.82 -9.81 7.57
CA ASP A 23 2.36 -9.76 7.56
C ASP A 23 1.77 -9.33 6.21
N GLY A 24 2.62 -9.16 5.19
CA GLY A 24 2.21 -8.92 3.81
C GLY A 24 2.65 -7.57 3.25
N PRO A 25 2.00 -7.10 2.16
CA PRO A 25 2.40 -5.90 1.45
C PRO A 25 2.05 -4.63 2.22
N HIS A 26 3.00 -3.72 2.29
CA HIS A 26 2.93 -2.46 3.00
C HIS A 26 3.26 -1.30 2.07
N ILE A 27 2.60 -0.17 2.28
CA ILE A 27 3.03 1.13 1.77
C ILE A 27 3.89 1.80 2.85
N LYS A 28 5.04 2.35 2.48
CA LYS A 28 5.95 3.02 3.41
C LYS A 28 6.41 4.36 2.83
N ARG A 29 6.33 5.43 3.60
CA ARG A 29 7.00 6.70 3.25
C ARG A 29 8.48 6.59 3.57
N CYS A 30 9.35 6.98 2.65
CA CYS A 30 10.79 7.05 2.90
C CYS A 30 11.09 7.99 4.08
N GLY A 31 11.85 7.51 5.07
CA GLY A 31 12.11 8.26 6.30
C GLY A 31 10.96 8.24 7.32
N GLY A 32 9.85 7.56 7.04
CA GLY A 32 8.68 7.46 7.91
C GLY A 32 8.22 6.03 8.20
N GLY A 33 7.00 5.92 8.73
CA GLY A 33 6.34 4.65 9.01
C GLY A 33 5.79 3.94 7.77
N GLY A 34 5.51 2.65 7.90
CA GLY A 34 4.85 1.84 6.88
C GLY A 34 3.59 1.18 7.41
N MET A 35 2.64 0.90 6.52
CA MET A 35 1.29 0.46 6.86
C MET A 35 0.85 -0.67 5.92
N PRO A 36 0.10 -1.68 6.40
CA PRO A 36 -0.48 -2.70 5.53
C PRO A 36 -1.39 -2.05 4.49
N ILE A 37 -1.18 -2.34 3.20
CA ILE A 37 -1.97 -1.69 2.12
C ILE A 37 -3.46 -2.02 2.23
N GLY A 38 -3.81 -3.25 2.66
CA GLY A 38 -5.21 -3.66 2.83
C GLY A 38 -5.95 -2.99 4.00
N GLU A 39 -5.26 -2.20 4.83
CA GLU A 39 -5.84 -1.43 5.92
C GLU A 39 -5.60 0.08 5.75
N ALA A 40 -4.97 0.49 4.64
CA ALA A 40 -4.53 1.85 4.42
C ALA A 40 -5.55 2.62 3.57
N GLU A 41 -5.88 3.83 4.02
CA GLU A 41 -6.84 4.72 3.36
C GLU A 41 -6.33 6.17 3.39
N LEU A 42 -6.73 6.99 2.42
CA LEU A 42 -6.44 8.42 2.43
C LEU A 42 -7.65 9.18 2.96
N HIS A 43 -7.47 9.92 4.05
CA HIS A 43 -8.52 10.72 4.66
C HIS A 43 -8.15 12.21 4.62
N TYR A 44 -9.13 13.04 4.29
CA TYR A 44 -9.08 14.49 4.47
C TYR A 44 -10.01 14.94 5.59
N GLY A 45 -9.62 16.01 6.26
CA GLY A 45 -10.53 16.81 7.08
C GLY A 45 -10.93 16.15 8.40
N ASP A 46 -10.00 15.49 9.11
CA ASP A 46 -10.27 15.13 10.50
C ASP A 46 -10.63 16.41 11.29
N PRO A 47 -11.69 16.42 12.13
CA PRO A 47 -12.11 17.62 12.86
C PRO A 47 -11.00 18.28 13.69
N ILE A 48 -9.97 17.52 14.08
CA ILE A 48 -8.85 17.98 14.89
C ILE A 48 -7.64 18.39 14.01
N ASP A 49 -7.55 17.88 12.77
CA ASP A 49 -6.45 18.15 11.84
C ASP A 49 -6.99 18.17 10.40
N PRO A 50 -7.22 19.36 9.81
CA PRO A 50 -7.90 19.50 8.53
C PRO A 50 -7.00 19.18 7.32
N ASN A 51 -5.96 18.36 7.49
CA ASN A 51 -5.01 17.99 6.45
C ASN A 51 -5.20 16.54 5.96
N TRP A 52 -4.63 16.24 4.81
CA TRP A 52 -4.58 14.89 4.27
C TRP A 52 -3.69 13.96 5.09
N ARG A 53 -4.15 12.72 5.30
CA ARG A 53 -3.41 11.70 6.04
C ARG A 53 -3.58 10.34 5.37
N LEU A 54 -2.52 9.54 5.42
CA LEU A 54 -2.61 8.09 5.20
C LEU A 54 -2.94 7.45 6.54
N VAL A 55 -4.12 6.87 6.65
CA VAL A 55 -4.68 6.31 7.88
C VAL A 55 -4.76 4.80 7.77
N GLY A 56 -4.42 4.13 8.86
CA GLY A 56 -4.69 2.72 9.05
C GLY A 56 -5.08 2.45 10.48
N ARG A 57 -5.24 1.16 10.83
CA ARG A 57 -5.88 0.74 12.08
C ARG A 57 -5.32 1.37 13.36
N HIS A 58 -4.01 1.59 13.44
CA HIS A 58 -3.33 2.06 14.65
C HIS A 58 -2.38 3.24 14.43
N GLN A 59 -2.35 3.81 13.22
CA GLN A 59 -1.43 4.90 12.90
C GLN A 59 -1.98 5.79 11.80
N ALA A 60 -1.59 7.06 11.81
CA ALA A 60 -1.86 8.01 10.76
C ALA A 60 -0.59 8.78 10.42
N LEU A 61 -0.25 8.84 9.13
CA LEU A 61 0.88 9.59 8.60
C LEU A 61 0.36 10.88 7.95
N ALA A 62 0.87 12.03 8.39
CA ALA A 62 0.54 13.30 7.78
C ALA A 62 1.10 13.40 6.35
N LEU A 63 0.27 13.92 5.44
CA LEU A 63 0.57 14.14 4.03
C LEU A 63 0.41 15.62 3.64
N ALA A 64 0.56 16.54 4.60
CA ALA A 64 0.39 17.98 4.37
C ALA A 64 1.34 18.59 3.31
N GLU A 65 2.42 17.88 2.99
CA GLU A 65 3.38 18.27 1.96
C GLU A 65 2.93 17.87 0.54
N LEU A 66 1.95 16.97 0.41
CA LEU A 66 1.41 16.55 -0.88
C LEU A 66 0.26 17.47 -1.30
N ASN A 67 0.25 17.85 -2.57
CA ASN A 67 -0.91 18.49 -3.17
C ASN A 67 -1.97 17.44 -3.57
N GLU A 68 -3.17 17.91 -3.94
CA GLU A 68 -4.30 17.04 -4.30
C GLU A 68 -3.97 16.08 -5.45
N GLN A 69 -3.30 16.57 -6.50
CA GLN A 69 -2.90 15.73 -7.63
C GLN A 69 -1.96 14.60 -7.21
N GLN A 70 -0.97 14.90 -6.37
CA GLN A 70 -0.04 13.91 -5.83
C GLN A 70 -0.75 12.89 -4.92
N LEU A 71 -1.79 13.30 -4.19
CA LEU A 71 -2.60 12.40 -3.39
C LEU A 71 -3.43 11.45 -4.25
N LEU A 72 -4.03 11.95 -5.33
CA LEU A 72 -4.74 11.12 -6.30
C LEU A 72 -3.79 10.12 -6.99
N GLU A 73 -2.57 10.55 -7.32
CA GLU A 73 -1.54 9.66 -7.86
C GLU A 73 -1.14 8.60 -6.84
N LEU A 74 -0.85 8.98 -5.59
CA LEU A 74 -0.56 8.04 -4.52
C LEU A 74 -1.67 6.98 -4.38
N ALA A 75 -2.92 7.44 -4.40
CA ALA A 75 -4.08 6.58 -4.29
C ALA A 75 -4.21 5.62 -5.47
N ALA A 76 -4.05 6.10 -6.70
CA ALA A 76 -4.14 5.29 -7.91
C ALA A 76 -3.02 4.24 -7.97
N HIS A 77 -1.79 4.64 -7.66
CA HIS A 77 -0.62 3.78 -7.71
C HIS A 77 -0.69 2.62 -6.72
N PHE A 78 -1.21 2.86 -5.51
CA PHE A 78 -1.34 1.85 -4.46
C PHE A 78 -2.75 1.26 -4.33
N GLY A 79 -3.71 1.71 -5.15
CA GLY A 79 -5.11 1.31 -5.07
C GLY A 79 -5.75 1.64 -3.72
N LEU A 80 -5.42 2.79 -3.13
CA LEU A 80 -5.91 3.20 -1.81
C LEU A 80 -7.33 3.77 -1.93
N PRO A 81 -8.25 3.41 -1.02
CA PRO A 81 -9.52 4.10 -0.88
C PRO A 81 -9.32 5.55 -0.41
N LEU A 82 -10.22 6.45 -0.82
CA LEU A 82 -10.19 7.86 -0.43
C LEU A 82 -11.47 8.29 0.25
N ARG A 83 -11.31 9.21 1.20
CA ARG A 83 -12.38 9.98 1.82
C ARG A 83 -12.02 11.46 1.81
N THR A 84 -12.74 12.24 1.01
CA THR A 84 -12.49 13.67 0.77
C THR A 84 -13.14 14.60 1.81
N ALA A 85 -14.03 14.09 2.66
CA ALA A 85 -14.56 14.83 3.81
C ALA A 85 -14.92 13.87 4.97
N PRO A 86 -14.87 14.31 6.24
CA PRO A 86 -15.09 13.45 7.40
C PRO A 86 -16.48 12.78 7.43
N THR A 87 -17.49 13.40 6.80
CA THR A 87 -18.85 12.87 6.72
C THR A 87 -19.11 12.01 5.49
N GLU A 88 -18.15 11.93 4.55
CA GLU A 88 -18.30 11.14 3.34
C GLU A 88 -17.90 9.69 3.58
N SER A 89 -18.57 8.77 2.89
CA SER A 89 -18.14 7.37 2.84
C SER A 89 -16.78 7.28 2.16
N VAL A 90 -15.95 6.35 2.64
CA VAL A 90 -14.75 5.95 1.93
C VAL A 90 -15.16 5.39 0.56
N SER A 91 -14.52 5.86 -0.50
CA SER A 91 -14.84 5.50 -1.88
C SER A 91 -13.63 4.99 -2.64
N GLY A 92 -13.88 4.16 -3.65
CA GLY A 92 -12.84 3.62 -4.52
C GLY A 92 -11.85 2.71 -3.81
N GLY A 93 -10.66 2.60 -4.40
CA GLY A 93 -9.61 1.67 -3.97
C GLY A 93 -9.72 0.30 -4.63
N GLY A 94 -8.57 -0.32 -4.84
CA GLY A 94 -8.43 -1.55 -5.59
C GLY A 94 -6.98 -1.96 -5.71
N PHE A 95 -6.37 -2.37 -4.59
CA PHE A 95 -4.95 -2.74 -4.59
C PHE A 95 -4.65 -3.79 -5.68
N PHE A 96 -5.47 -4.83 -5.82
CA PHE A 96 -5.26 -5.90 -6.79
C PHE A 96 -5.39 -5.49 -8.27
N THR A 97 -5.82 -4.26 -8.55
CA THR A 97 -5.86 -3.68 -9.89
C THR A 97 -4.90 -2.49 -10.04
N SER A 98 -4.05 -2.25 -9.04
CA SER A 98 -3.13 -1.11 -9.00
C SER A 98 -1.74 -1.43 -9.57
N PRO A 99 -1.00 -0.42 -10.06
CA PRO A 99 0.40 -0.57 -10.45
C PRO A 99 1.29 -1.18 -9.36
N ALA A 100 1.05 -0.85 -8.08
CA ALA A 100 1.80 -1.45 -6.98
C ALA A 100 1.59 -2.97 -6.89
N PHE A 101 0.39 -3.48 -7.20
CA PHE A 101 0.15 -4.92 -7.23
C PHE A 101 0.82 -5.61 -8.41
N GLU A 102 0.96 -4.95 -9.56
CA GLU A 102 1.80 -5.47 -10.66
C GLU A 102 3.25 -5.63 -10.21
N GLY A 103 3.81 -4.63 -9.53
CA GLY A 103 5.13 -4.74 -8.91
C GLY A 103 5.22 -5.87 -7.89
N LEU A 104 4.17 -6.10 -7.10
CA LEU A 104 4.09 -7.22 -6.15
C LEU A 104 4.10 -8.57 -6.87
N ARG A 105 3.31 -8.71 -7.94
CA ARG A 105 3.25 -9.92 -8.77
C ARG A 105 4.61 -10.25 -9.34
N ASP A 106 5.30 -9.27 -9.91
CA ASP A 106 6.64 -9.43 -10.46
C ASP A 106 7.64 -9.81 -9.39
N TRP A 107 7.59 -9.18 -8.21
CA TRP A 107 8.44 -9.56 -7.09
C TRP A 107 8.21 -11.03 -6.70
N VAL A 108 6.96 -11.50 -6.65
CA VAL A 108 6.63 -12.90 -6.33
C VAL A 108 7.15 -13.85 -7.41
N LYS A 109 7.06 -13.50 -8.70
CA LYS A 109 7.63 -14.29 -9.82
C LYS A 109 9.14 -14.48 -9.63
N HIS A 110 9.86 -13.43 -9.25
CA HIS A 110 11.32 -13.46 -9.08
C HIS A 110 11.77 -14.04 -7.72
N HIS A 111 10.88 -14.10 -6.73
CA HIS A 111 11.22 -14.50 -5.36
C HIS A 111 10.23 -15.51 -4.73
N PRO A 112 9.84 -16.60 -5.43
CA PRO A 112 8.73 -17.47 -5.00
C PRO A 112 8.99 -18.17 -3.66
N THR A 113 10.19 -18.73 -3.45
CA THR A 113 10.56 -19.40 -2.19
C THR A 113 10.54 -18.43 -1.00
N LYS A 114 10.89 -17.16 -1.23
CA LYS A 114 10.90 -16.13 -0.18
C LYS A 114 9.47 -15.72 0.18
N ALA A 115 8.61 -15.54 -0.82
CA ALA A 115 7.19 -15.26 -0.63
C ALA A 115 6.51 -16.36 0.21
N GLN A 116 6.73 -17.63 -0.16
CA GLN A 116 6.20 -18.79 0.58
C GLN A 116 6.66 -18.80 2.04
N ARG A 117 7.95 -18.57 2.30
CA ARG A 117 8.50 -18.52 3.66
C ARG A 117 7.88 -17.41 4.51
N LEU A 118 7.53 -16.26 3.92
CA LEU A 118 6.90 -15.16 4.64
C LEU A 118 5.48 -15.53 5.07
N VAL A 119 4.70 -16.13 4.17
CA VAL A 119 3.34 -16.63 4.49
C VAL A 119 3.39 -17.72 5.56
N GLN A 120 4.28 -18.71 5.42
CA GLN A 120 4.41 -19.81 6.39
C GLN A 120 4.73 -19.32 7.82
N LYS A 121 5.54 -18.28 7.96
CA LYS A 121 5.88 -17.71 9.29
C LYS A 121 4.69 -17.09 10.00
N ARG A 122 3.65 -16.66 9.28
CA ARG A 122 2.49 -15.92 9.79
C ARG A 122 1.18 -16.37 9.11
N ALA A 123 0.98 -17.67 8.93
CA ALA A 123 -0.16 -18.24 8.21
C ALA A 123 -1.54 -17.78 8.73
N GLN A 124 -1.64 -17.33 9.99
CA GLN A 124 -2.87 -16.82 10.60
C GLN A 124 -3.17 -15.34 10.30
N ARG A 125 -2.24 -14.58 9.68
CA ARG A 125 -2.37 -13.13 9.43
C ARG A 125 -2.17 -12.73 7.97
N THR A 126 -2.17 -13.69 7.05
CA THR A 126 -1.95 -13.41 5.63
C THR A 126 -3.27 -13.07 4.97
N ASN A 127 -3.42 -11.84 4.49
CA ASN A 127 -4.64 -11.32 3.85
C ASN A 127 -4.85 -11.88 2.41
N GLY A 128 -4.43 -13.12 2.13
CA GLY A 128 -4.59 -13.76 0.81
C GLY A 128 -3.71 -13.19 -0.32
N TRP A 129 -2.71 -12.35 0.01
CA TRP A 129 -1.96 -11.60 -0.99
C TRP A 129 -1.10 -12.50 -1.89
N LEU A 130 -0.54 -13.60 -1.36
CA LEU A 130 0.31 -14.49 -2.14
C LEU A 130 -0.54 -15.32 -3.11
N GLU A 131 -1.68 -15.80 -2.64
CA GLU A 131 -2.67 -16.53 -3.42
C GLU A 131 -3.20 -15.64 -4.56
N ALA A 132 -3.50 -14.37 -4.28
CA ALA A 132 -3.89 -13.41 -5.30
C ALA A 132 -2.80 -13.20 -6.36
N CYS A 133 -1.53 -13.07 -5.96
CA CYS A 133 -0.43 -12.98 -6.91
C CYS A 133 -0.27 -14.26 -7.74
N GLN A 134 -0.36 -15.44 -7.12
CA GLN A 134 -0.22 -16.72 -7.81
C GLN A 134 -1.36 -16.94 -8.81
N ALA A 135 -2.60 -16.65 -8.43
CA ALA A 135 -3.75 -16.71 -9.31
C ALA A 135 -3.56 -15.77 -10.51
N ALA A 136 -3.24 -14.50 -10.27
CA ALA A 136 -3.00 -13.53 -11.34
C ALA A 136 -1.84 -13.95 -12.27
N ASN A 137 -0.75 -14.49 -11.71
CA ASN A 137 0.40 -14.93 -12.50
C ASN A 137 0.15 -16.20 -13.31
N SER A 138 -0.86 -17.00 -12.97
CA SER A 138 -1.25 -18.19 -13.73
C SER A 138 -2.11 -17.89 -14.96
N LEU A 139 -2.59 -16.65 -15.09
CA LEU A 139 -3.43 -16.17 -16.19
C LEU A 139 -2.62 -15.42 -17.27
N ASP A 140 -1.35 -15.11 -17.01
CA ASP A 140 -0.40 -14.53 -17.98
C ASP A 140 0.31 -15.61 -18.79
#